data_AF-A0A7Z0PAL0-F1
#
_entry.id   AF-A0A7Z0PAL0-F1
#
_cell.length_a   1.000
_cell.length_b   1.000
_cell.length_c   1.000
_cell.angle_alpha   90.00
_cell.angle_beta   90.00
_cell.angle_gamma   90.00
#
_symmetry.space_group_name_H-M   'P 1'
#
loop_
_entity.id
_entity.type
_entity.pdbx_description
1 polymer ?
#
loop_
_entity_poly.entity_id
_entity_poly.type
_entity_poly.pdbx_seq_one_letter_code
_entity_poly.pdbx_strand_id
1 'polypeptide(L)'
;MNRPVALESLVEGPGWVGIMSQWVMWKVFHLGEFLDPEGTPQWLWRRGRQRPAGLKAISGIGYKSSSDHARVLCKRWGIPYVALEDGFLRSSSLGVEGDTPMSMVVDPIGIHYLADRPSLLENILQVPHTLSDADLATAQELIALMRSSGIGKYNNAPDLSDDDPLGRERPLVLVVDQTYGDFSIPGGGLCEADFIRMLDAALAENPEADVRVRIHPDCVTGHKKSCLLDAARERGLVLESRHVSWASLARRAQRVYVGTSQAGLEALIQGIPVTCFGLPFYAGWGLTDDRLAIPRRQARPTLVQLVAAAYIRYCRYVDPLTDQRCDVMTVARQLARQKRQDSQFAGNLTLIGVPRRERPALRRLLNSRWGRLTFARDSAELIPTVARETGKLMVWHAYESGDLPARAQAHGVPLWRIRPDALQWPCGDEQPLAQIRGLPCSPQQAQADKTRPKAGLLEGCARYRQVRRYLKGML
;
A
#
# COMPACT_ATOMS: atom_id res chain seq x y z
N MET A 1 -12.47 -12.30 -25.17
CA MET A 1 -11.44 -12.78 -24.22
C MET A 1 -12.08 -12.83 -22.85
N ASN A 2 -12.21 -14.00 -22.23
CA ASN A 2 -12.70 -14.09 -20.85
C ASN A 2 -11.71 -13.36 -19.93
N ARG A 3 -12.15 -12.25 -19.35
CA ARG A 3 -11.36 -11.53 -18.33
C ARG A 3 -11.38 -12.35 -17.03
N PRO A 4 -10.26 -12.45 -16.31
CA PRO A 4 -10.14 -13.35 -15.16
C PRO A 4 -11.02 -12.96 -13.96
N VAL A 5 -11.41 -11.69 -13.84
CA VAL A 5 -12.36 -11.19 -12.84
C VAL A 5 -13.49 -10.45 -13.55
N ALA A 6 -14.72 -10.93 -13.35
CA ALA A 6 -15.94 -10.29 -13.83
C ALA A 6 -16.42 -9.25 -12.82
N LEU A 7 -16.81 -8.07 -13.30
CA LEU A 7 -17.40 -7.01 -12.51
C LEU A 7 -18.70 -6.59 -13.20
N GLU A 8 -19.70 -6.24 -12.41
CA GLU A 8 -20.93 -5.62 -12.91
C GLU A 8 -20.69 -4.12 -13.12
N SER A 9 -21.36 -3.54 -14.12
CA SER A 9 -21.27 -2.09 -14.36
C SER A 9 -22.02 -1.36 -13.27
N LEU A 10 -21.35 -0.40 -12.64
CA LEU A 10 -21.91 0.47 -11.62
C LEU A 10 -22.71 1.64 -12.21
N VAL A 11 -22.52 1.91 -13.51
CA VAL A 11 -23.24 2.93 -14.26
C VAL A 11 -24.06 2.29 -15.37
N GLU A 12 -25.32 2.69 -15.50
CA GLU A 12 -26.25 2.14 -16.49
C GLU A 12 -25.88 2.46 -17.94
N GLY A 13 -26.24 1.54 -18.84
CA GLY A 13 -26.15 1.70 -20.29
C GLY A 13 -24.75 1.51 -20.90
N PRO A 14 -24.67 1.39 -22.24
CA PRO A 14 -23.41 1.34 -22.98
C PRO A 14 -22.84 2.75 -23.19
N GLY A 15 -21.52 2.87 -23.32
CA GLY A 15 -20.88 4.14 -23.67
C GLY A 15 -19.42 4.22 -23.26
N TRP A 16 -18.87 5.44 -23.33
CA TRP A 16 -17.52 5.76 -22.90
C TRP A 16 -17.53 6.70 -21.69
N VAL A 17 -16.43 6.67 -20.93
CA VAL A 17 -16.25 7.49 -19.72
C VAL A 17 -15.36 8.69 -20.05
N GLY A 18 -15.86 9.90 -19.83
CA GLY A 18 -15.12 11.13 -20.06
C GLY A 18 -14.11 11.42 -18.96
N ILE A 19 -12.88 11.75 -19.35
CA ILE A 19 -11.81 12.18 -18.45
C ILE A 19 -11.40 13.61 -18.79
N MET A 20 -11.40 14.49 -17.78
CA MET A 20 -11.08 15.92 -17.96
C MET A 20 -9.73 16.34 -17.37
N SER A 21 -9.08 15.47 -16.60
CA SER A 21 -7.75 15.70 -16.03
C SER A 21 -6.69 15.01 -16.88
N GLN A 22 -5.75 15.80 -17.41
CA GLN A 22 -4.62 15.25 -18.17
C GLN A 22 -3.81 14.27 -17.33
N TRP A 23 -3.63 14.58 -16.05
CA TRP A 23 -2.93 13.68 -15.14
C TRP A 23 -3.66 12.34 -15.02
N VAL A 24 -4.98 12.34 -14.83
CA VAL A 24 -5.76 11.08 -14.77
C VAL A 24 -5.63 10.30 -16.07
N MET A 25 -5.85 10.96 -17.21
CA MET A 25 -5.81 10.29 -18.51
C MET A 25 -4.44 9.67 -18.83
N TRP A 26 -3.35 10.38 -18.49
CA TRP A 26 -2.02 10.04 -19.00
C TRP A 26 -1.06 9.46 -17.94
N LYS A 27 -1.33 9.65 -16.64
CA LYS A 27 -0.47 9.18 -15.54
C LYS A 27 -1.07 8.05 -14.72
N VAL A 28 -2.39 7.85 -14.73
CA VAL A 28 -2.99 6.64 -14.16
C VAL A 28 -2.82 5.51 -15.19
N PHE A 29 -1.78 4.71 -14.99
CA PHE A 29 -1.59 3.48 -15.75
C PHE A 29 -2.77 2.54 -15.49
N HIS A 30 -3.14 1.76 -16.50
CA HIS A 30 -4.29 0.83 -16.47
C HIS A 30 -5.65 1.46 -16.15
N LEU A 31 -5.83 2.78 -16.31
CA LEU A 31 -7.14 3.45 -16.14
C LEU A 31 -8.30 2.75 -16.86
N GLY A 32 -8.06 2.20 -18.06
CA GLY A 32 -9.07 1.43 -18.78
C GLY A 32 -9.49 0.14 -18.07
N GLU A 33 -8.57 -0.55 -17.40
CA GLU A 33 -8.86 -1.74 -16.61
C GLU A 33 -9.57 -1.40 -15.30
N PHE A 34 -9.22 -0.27 -14.67
CA PHE A 34 -9.95 0.20 -13.49
C PHE A 34 -11.37 0.65 -13.83
N LEU A 35 -11.58 1.32 -14.96
CA LEU A 35 -12.91 1.78 -15.35
C LEU A 35 -13.75 0.68 -16.00
N ASP A 36 -13.19 -0.43 -16.46
CA ASP A 36 -13.98 -1.54 -16.98
C ASP A 36 -14.86 -2.17 -15.87
N PRO A 37 -16.17 -2.39 -16.08
CA PRO A 37 -16.88 -2.33 -17.37
C PRO A 37 -17.64 -1.01 -17.64
N GLU A 38 -17.39 0.06 -16.90
CA GLU A 38 -18.11 1.34 -17.06
C GLU A 38 -17.98 1.94 -18.45
N GLY A 39 -16.84 1.72 -19.11
CA GLY A 39 -16.60 2.11 -20.49
C GLY A 39 -15.18 2.59 -20.73
N THR A 40 -14.76 2.63 -22.00
CA THR A 40 -13.41 3.07 -22.37
C THR A 40 -13.19 4.53 -21.97
N PRO A 41 -12.11 4.88 -21.25
CA PRO A 41 -11.80 6.26 -20.92
C PRO A 41 -11.45 7.05 -22.19
N GLN A 42 -12.09 8.21 -22.39
CA GLN A 42 -11.77 9.13 -23.49
C GLN A 42 -11.64 10.57 -23.02
N TRP A 43 -10.81 11.33 -23.74
CA TRP A 43 -10.49 12.71 -23.38
C TRP A 43 -11.70 13.62 -23.65
N LEU A 44 -12.24 14.20 -22.58
CA LEU A 44 -13.40 15.09 -22.66
C LEU A 44 -12.94 16.55 -22.63
N TRP A 45 -12.75 17.13 -23.82
CA TRP A 45 -12.44 18.55 -24.00
C TRP A 45 -13.68 19.44 -24.10
N ARG A 46 -14.83 18.88 -24.51
CA ARG A 46 -16.08 19.62 -24.73
C ARG A 46 -16.72 20.02 -23.39
N ARG A 47 -17.10 21.30 -23.28
CA ARG A 47 -17.76 21.90 -22.09
C ARG A 47 -19.10 22.59 -22.41
N GLY A 48 -19.64 22.30 -23.59
CA GLY A 48 -20.81 22.98 -24.17
C GLY A 48 -22.14 22.61 -23.52
N ARG A 49 -23.24 23.05 -24.14
CA ARG A 49 -24.61 22.71 -23.70
C ARG A 49 -24.97 21.26 -24.01
N GLN A 50 -24.58 20.74 -25.17
CA GLN A 50 -24.94 19.40 -25.61
C GLN A 50 -23.97 18.34 -25.08
N ARG A 51 -24.53 17.22 -24.60
CA ARG A 51 -23.79 16.01 -24.21
C ARG A 51 -23.20 15.36 -25.47
N PRO A 52 -21.89 15.02 -25.49
CA PRO A 52 -21.30 14.23 -26.57
C PRO A 52 -22.00 12.88 -26.76
N ALA A 53 -22.13 12.43 -28.01
CA ALA A 53 -22.72 11.13 -28.32
C ALA A 53 -21.92 9.99 -27.66
N GLY A 54 -22.63 9.06 -27.02
CA GLY A 54 -22.04 7.91 -26.31
C GLY A 54 -21.36 8.23 -24.98
N LEU A 55 -21.33 9.50 -24.53
CA LEU A 55 -20.80 9.83 -23.20
C LEU A 55 -21.77 9.34 -22.14
N LYS A 56 -21.31 8.38 -21.34
CA LYS A 56 -22.10 7.70 -20.30
C LYS A 56 -21.87 8.30 -18.92
N ALA A 57 -20.64 8.65 -18.58
CA ALA A 57 -20.26 9.21 -17.29
C ALA A 57 -19.03 10.11 -17.43
N ILE A 58 -18.76 10.96 -16.45
CA ILE A 58 -17.48 11.67 -16.34
C ILE A 58 -16.80 11.23 -15.06
N SER A 59 -15.51 10.97 -15.13
CA SER A 59 -14.71 10.54 -13.99
C SER A 59 -13.64 11.55 -13.60
N GLY A 60 -13.38 11.67 -12.30
CA GLY A 60 -12.40 12.58 -11.71
C GLY A 60 -11.85 12.04 -10.39
N ILE A 61 -10.75 12.62 -9.91
CA ILE A 61 -10.15 12.22 -8.63
C ILE A 61 -10.94 12.84 -7.48
N GLY A 62 -11.59 11.99 -6.69
CA GLY A 62 -12.30 12.38 -5.48
C GLY A 62 -13.28 13.54 -5.66
N TYR A 63 -13.40 14.38 -4.64
CA TYR A 63 -14.18 15.62 -4.66
C TYR A 63 -13.29 16.88 -4.62
N LYS A 64 -12.05 16.75 -5.11
CA LYS A 64 -11.10 17.86 -5.21
C LYS A 64 -11.60 18.93 -6.18
N SER A 65 -11.12 20.15 -6.02
CA SER A 65 -11.45 21.30 -6.88
C SER A 65 -11.16 21.04 -8.37
N SER A 66 -10.13 20.23 -8.66
CA SER A 66 -9.80 19.78 -10.02
C SER A 66 -10.93 19.02 -10.72
N SER A 67 -11.86 18.44 -9.95
CA SER A 67 -12.97 17.64 -10.44
C SER A 67 -14.30 18.40 -10.43
N ASP A 68 -14.34 19.66 -9.97
CA ASP A 68 -15.57 20.46 -9.85
C ASP A 68 -16.27 20.62 -11.19
N HIS A 69 -15.51 20.91 -12.23
CA HIS A 69 -16.05 21.12 -13.57
C HIS A 69 -16.68 19.83 -14.13
N ALA A 70 -16.11 18.66 -13.83
CA ALA A 70 -16.70 17.38 -14.20
C ALA A 70 -18.07 17.21 -13.54
N ARG A 71 -18.19 17.51 -12.24
CA ARG A 71 -19.47 17.42 -11.51
C ARG A 71 -20.52 18.40 -12.03
N VAL A 72 -20.12 19.62 -12.42
CA VAL A 72 -21.01 20.60 -13.06
C VAL A 72 -21.55 20.07 -14.39
N LEU A 73 -20.70 19.47 -15.23
CA LEU A 73 -21.13 18.89 -16.51
C LEU A 73 -22.01 17.65 -16.33
N CYS A 74 -21.69 16.78 -15.36
CA CYS A 74 -22.55 15.66 -14.97
C CYS A 74 -23.96 16.12 -14.63
N LYS A 75 -24.09 17.14 -13.76
CA LYS A 75 -25.38 17.74 -13.41
C LYS A 75 -26.10 18.35 -14.62
N ARG A 76 -25.36 19.06 -15.49
CA ARG A 76 -25.92 19.68 -16.69
C ARG A 76 -26.47 18.65 -17.69
N TRP A 77 -25.77 17.54 -17.86
CA TRP A 77 -26.09 16.54 -18.88
C TRP A 77 -26.90 15.34 -18.36
N GLY A 78 -27.24 15.33 -17.07
CA GLY A 78 -28.00 14.25 -16.45
C GLY A 78 -27.26 12.90 -16.51
N ILE A 79 -25.94 12.92 -16.31
CA ILE A 79 -25.10 11.71 -16.30
C ILE A 79 -24.33 11.61 -14.97
N PRO A 80 -23.97 10.40 -14.50
CA PRO A 80 -23.29 10.25 -13.23
C PRO A 80 -21.86 10.77 -13.26
N TYR A 81 -21.41 11.17 -12.08
CA TYR A 81 -20.01 11.44 -11.77
C TYR A 81 -19.40 10.20 -11.11
N VAL A 82 -18.28 9.71 -11.63
CA VAL A 82 -17.56 8.57 -11.07
C VAL A 82 -16.30 9.06 -10.38
N ALA A 83 -16.32 9.10 -9.05
CA ALA A 83 -15.18 9.47 -8.24
C ALA A 83 -14.16 8.33 -8.22
N LEU A 84 -12.91 8.67 -8.50
CA LEU A 84 -11.76 7.78 -8.40
C LEU A 84 -10.87 8.20 -7.25
N GLU A 85 -10.34 7.23 -6.52
CA GLU A 85 -9.30 7.43 -5.50
C GLU A 85 -8.38 6.22 -5.46
N ASP A 86 -7.19 6.41 -4.88
CA ASP A 86 -6.29 5.29 -4.60
C ASP A 86 -7.02 4.21 -3.78
N GLY A 87 -6.87 2.95 -4.18
CA GLY A 87 -7.41 1.83 -3.41
C GLY A 87 -6.67 1.62 -2.09
N PHE A 88 -7.27 0.83 -1.20
CA PHE A 88 -6.77 0.66 0.17
C PHE A 88 -5.49 -0.17 0.25
N LEU A 89 -5.23 -1.10 -0.69
CA LEU A 89 -3.92 -1.72 -0.94
C LEU A 89 -3.29 -1.10 -2.19
N ARG A 90 -2.58 0.01 -2.03
CA ARG A 90 -2.19 0.85 -3.16
C ARG A 90 -0.96 0.32 -3.90
N SER A 91 0.18 0.22 -3.20
CA SER A 91 1.48 -0.01 -3.87
C SER A 91 2.57 -0.50 -2.92
N SER A 92 3.70 -0.93 -3.51
CA SER A 92 4.91 -1.32 -2.79
C SER A 92 5.56 -0.11 -2.10
N SER A 93 5.62 1.03 -2.80
CA SER A 93 6.21 2.28 -2.31
C SER A 93 5.19 3.43 -2.36
N LEU A 94 5.59 4.63 -1.94
CA LEU A 94 4.66 5.77 -1.85
C LEU A 94 4.26 6.25 -3.24
N GLY A 95 3.04 6.80 -3.38
CA GLY A 95 2.58 7.38 -4.65
C GLY A 95 3.44 8.56 -5.14
N VAL A 96 4.12 9.25 -4.22
CA VAL A 96 5.08 10.33 -4.52
C VAL A 96 6.40 9.82 -5.09
N GLU A 97 6.73 8.53 -4.91
CA GLU A 97 7.94 7.89 -5.45
C GLU A 97 7.73 7.35 -6.88
N GLY A 98 6.57 7.61 -7.48
CA GLY A 98 6.27 7.27 -8.88
C GLY A 98 5.64 5.90 -9.10
N ASP A 99 5.30 5.18 -8.02
CA ASP A 99 4.68 3.85 -8.12
C ASP A 99 3.23 3.94 -8.62
N THR A 100 2.98 3.19 -9.70
CA THR A 100 1.66 2.95 -10.28
C THR A 100 0.72 2.32 -9.24
N PRO A 101 -0.50 2.86 -9.05
CA PRO A 101 -1.48 2.23 -8.17
C PRO A 101 -1.87 0.84 -8.70
N MET A 102 -1.77 -0.18 -7.85
CA MET A 102 -2.24 -1.55 -8.13
C MET A 102 -3.73 -1.71 -7.83
N SER A 103 -4.34 -0.72 -7.16
CA SER A 103 -5.76 -0.68 -6.86
C SER A 103 -6.35 0.73 -6.95
N MET A 104 -7.64 0.79 -7.27
CA MET A 104 -8.40 2.01 -7.44
C MET A 104 -9.81 1.84 -6.87
N VAL A 105 -10.30 2.84 -6.16
CA VAL A 105 -11.72 3.00 -5.81
C VAL A 105 -12.46 3.57 -7.01
N VAL A 106 -13.64 3.02 -7.31
CA VAL A 106 -14.55 3.53 -8.34
C VAL A 106 -15.94 3.71 -7.73
N ASP A 107 -16.33 4.96 -7.49
CA ASP A 107 -17.56 5.28 -6.76
C ASP A 107 -18.47 6.22 -7.58
N PRO A 108 -19.61 5.75 -8.11
CA PRO A 108 -20.56 6.58 -8.85
C PRO A 108 -21.56 7.33 -7.95
N ILE A 109 -21.53 7.11 -6.62
CA ILE A 109 -22.52 7.65 -5.67
C ILE A 109 -21.91 8.82 -4.89
N GLY A 110 -20.72 8.62 -4.36
CA GLY A 110 -20.04 9.55 -3.46
C GLY A 110 -18.54 9.30 -3.47
N ILE A 111 -17.93 9.30 -2.30
CA ILE A 111 -16.59 8.75 -2.07
C ILE A 111 -16.45 8.41 -0.59
N HIS A 112 -15.72 7.34 -0.26
CA HIS A 112 -15.65 6.78 1.09
C HIS A 112 -15.28 7.77 2.21
N TYR A 113 -14.46 8.78 1.95
CA TYR A 113 -14.02 9.74 2.99
C TYR A 113 -14.99 10.91 3.23
N LEU A 114 -16.10 11.01 2.48
CA LEU A 114 -17.12 12.03 2.70
C LEU A 114 -18.26 11.46 3.55
N ALA A 115 -18.34 11.89 4.80
CA ALA A 115 -19.40 11.49 5.73
C ALA A 115 -20.70 12.28 5.54
N ASP A 116 -20.66 13.42 4.84
CA ASP A 116 -21.83 14.29 4.61
C ASP A 116 -22.88 13.67 3.67
N ARG A 117 -22.53 12.64 2.91
CA ARG A 117 -23.39 11.98 1.92
C ARG A 117 -23.12 10.47 1.83
N PRO A 118 -24.05 9.67 1.29
CA PRO A 118 -23.80 8.26 1.03
C PRO A 118 -22.66 8.04 0.02
N SER A 119 -22.02 6.89 0.12
CA SER A 119 -21.04 6.37 -0.84
C SER A 119 -21.43 4.95 -1.26
N LEU A 120 -20.86 4.43 -2.35
CA LEU A 120 -21.07 3.03 -2.71
C LEU A 120 -20.62 2.09 -1.59
N LEU A 121 -19.51 2.39 -0.93
CA LEU A 121 -19.02 1.60 0.20
C LEU A 121 -20.00 1.62 1.38
N GLU A 122 -20.53 2.80 1.72
CA GLU A 122 -21.52 2.92 2.79
C GLU A 122 -22.77 2.09 2.45
N ASN A 123 -23.25 2.14 1.21
CA ASN A 123 -24.41 1.35 0.78
C ASN A 123 -24.17 -0.15 0.90
N ILE A 124 -22.99 -0.65 0.53
CA ILE A 124 -22.62 -2.07 0.71
C ILE A 124 -22.65 -2.45 2.20
N LEU A 125 -22.11 -1.58 3.07
CA LEU A 125 -22.03 -1.83 4.51
C LEU A 125 -23.37 -1.77 5.25
N GLN A 126 -24.38 -1.10 4.69
CA GLN A 126 -25.73 -1.08 5.28
C GLN A 126 -26.45 -2.44 5.16
N VAL A 127 -26.08 -3.25 4.17
CA VAL A 127 -26.68 -4.56 3.92
C VAL A 127 -25.62 -5.66 3.93
N PRO A 128 -24.88 -5.83 5.05
CA PRO A 128 -23.69 -6.70 5.07
C PRO A 128 -24.01 -8.20 4.90
N HIS A 129 -25.30 -8.57 4.97
CA HIS A 129 -25.80 -9.92 4.70
C HIS A 129 -25.85 -10.26 3.19
N THR A 130 -25.70 -9.29 2.29
CA THR A 130 -25.65 -9.52 0.83
C THR A 130 -24.24 -9.86 0.35
N LEU A 131 -23.22 -9.81 1.22
CA LEU A 131 -21.87 -10.26 0.92
C LEU A 131 -21.87 -11.78 0.81
N SER A 132 -21.26 -12.32 -0.25
CA SER A 132 -21.24 -13.75 -0.50
C SER A 132 -20.27 -14.49 0.43
N ASP A 133 -20.48 -15.79 0.65
CA ASP A 133 -19.54 -16.62 1.42
C ASP A 133 -18.12 -16.60 0.82
N ALA A 134 -18.00 -16.48 -0.51
CA ALA A 134 -16.73 -16.33 -1.20
C ALA A 134 -16.04 -15.00 -0.87
N ASP A 135 -16.79 -13.89 -0.80
CA ASP A 135 -16.28 -12.59 -0.35
C ASP A 135 -15.79 -12.67 1.10
N LEU A 136 -16.54 -13.33 1.99
CA LEU A 136 -16.17 -13.48 3.39
C LEU A 136 -14.92 -14.37 3.58
N ALA A 137 -14.83 -15.49 2.86
CA ALA A 137 -13.66 -16.37 2.90
C ALA A 137 -12.40 -15.67 2.40
N THR A 138 -12.52 -14.92 1.31
CA THR A 138 -11.41 -14.12 0.76
C THR A 138 -10.99 -13.02 1.74
N ALA A 139 -11.94 -12.38 2.43
CA ALA A 139 -11.63 -11.36 3.44
C ALA A 139 -10.91 -11.94 4.66
N GLN A 140 -11.28 -13.15 5.10
CA GLN A 140 -10.57 -13.86 6.18
C GLN A 140 -9.13 -14.19 5.77
N GLU A 141 -8.92 -14.71 4.56
CA GLU A 141 -7.58 -14.99 4.03
C GLU A 141 -6.75 -13.70 3.95
N LEU A 142 -7.35 -12.61 3.47
CA LEU A 142 -6.71 -11.31 3.38
C LEU A 142 -6.30 -10.78 4.75
N ILE A 143 -7.19 -10.81 5.74
CA ILE A 143 -6.89 -10.39 7.13
C ILE A 143 -5.71 -11.21 7.68
N ALA A 144 -5.73 -12.54 7.52
CA ALA A 144 -4.66 -13.41 7.98
C ALA A 144 -3.32 -13.07 7.30
N LEU A 145 -3.33 -12.80 5.99
CA LEU A 145 -2.14 -12.39 5.25
C LEU A 145 -1.63 -11.02 5.70
N MET A 146 -2.51 -10.03 5.88
CA MET A 146 -2.14 -8.68 6.37
C MET A 146 -1.56 -8.72 7.79
N ARG A 147 -2.11 -9.55 8.68
CA ARG A 147 -1.58 -9.76 10.03
C ARG A 147 -0.20 -10.40 10.06
N SER A 148 -0.02 -11.46 9.27
CA SER A 148 1.23 -12.23 9.24
C SER A 148 2.37 -11.52 8.50
N SER A 149 2.06 -10.78 7.43
CA SER A 149 3.07 -10.11 6.61
C SER A 149 3.24 -8.63 6.93
N GLY A 150 2.33 -8.00 7.69
CA GLY A 150 2.41 -6.58 8.02
C GLY A 150 2.24 -5.65 6.82
N ILE A 151 1.52 -6.10 5.78
CA ILE A 151 1.18 -5.27 4.63
C ILE A 151 -0.05 -4.38 4.89
N GLY A 152 -0.09 -3.22 4.22
CA GLY A 152 -1.16 -2.24 4.28
C GLY A 152 -1.17 -1.37 3.01
N LYS A 153 -1.53 -0.09 3.15
CA LYS A 153 -1.57 0.85 2.02
C LYS A 153 -0.20 1.05 1.35
N TYR A 154 0.83 1.22 2.17
CA TYR A 154 2.22 1.46 1.75
C TYR A 154 3.13 0.45 2.43
N ASN A 155 4.04 -0.17 1.67
CA ASN A 155 4.74 -1.40 2.09
C ASN A 155 6.27 -1.27 1.98
N ASN A 156 6.79 -0.04 2.09
CA ASN A 156 8.21 0.29 1.90
C ASN A 156 9.02 0.43 3.19
N ALA A 157 8.40 0.23 4.36
CA ALA A 157 9.09 0.30 5.64
C ALA A 157 9.34 -1.09 6.25
N PRO A 158 10.53 -1.33 6.83
CA PRO A 158 10.82 -2.54 7.58
C PRO A 158 9.91 -2.64 8.81
N ASP A 159 9.72 -3.86 9.32
CA ASP A 159 9.01 -4.04 10.58
C ASP A 159 9.86 -3.56 11.75
N LEU A 160 9.19 -3.11 12.81
CA LEU A 160 9.82 -2.81 14.08
C LEU A 160 10.52 -4.07 14.60
N SER A 161 11.76 -3.91 15.08
CA SER A 161 12.54 -5.02 15.64
C SER A 161 11.76 -5.70 16.77
N ASP A 162 11.93 -7.02 16.89
CA ASP A 162 11.34 -7.74 18.02
C ASP A 162 11.89 -7.17 19.33
N ASP A 163 13.21 -6.96 19.43
CA ASP A 163 13.90 -6.43 20.62
C ASP A 163 13.59 -4.96 20.96
N ASP A 164 12.77 -4.27 20.15
CA ASP A 164 12.39 -2.90 20.45
C ASP A 164 11.58 -2.83 21.77
N PRO A 165 11.92 -1.92 22.70
CA PRO A 165 11.26 -1.82 24.00
C PRO A 165 9.84 -1.24 23.91
N LEU A 166 9.46 -0.66 22.77
CA LEU A 166 8.20 0.04 22.62
C LEU A 166 6.99 -0.86 22.90
N GLY A 167 6.12 -0.41 23.81
CA GLY A 167 4.93 -1.15 24.21
C GLY A 167 5.20 -2.41 25.06
N ARG A 168 6.45 -2.68 25.46
CA ARG A 168 6.80 -3.86 26.29
C ARG A 168 6.69 -3.57 27.79
N GLU A 169 7.34 -2.50 28.25
CA GLU A 169 7.40 -2.15 29.68
C GLU A 169 6.25 -1.23 30.10
N ARG A 170 5.86 -0.31 29.22
CA ARG A 170 4.75 0.62 29.42
C ARG A 170 3.74 0.46 28.29
N PRO A 171 2.43 0.48 28.57
CA PRO A 171 1.41 0.45 27.52
C PRO A 171 1.63 1.59 26.54
N LEU A 172 1.68 1.27 25.25
CA LEU A 172 1.83 2.26 24.19
C LEU A 172 0.46 2.73 23.71
N VAL A 173 0.29 4.06 23.61
CA VAL A 173 -0.84 4.66 22.91
C VAL A 173 -0.31 5.47 21.73
N LEU A 174 -0.86 5.22 20.55
CA LEU A 174 -0.47 5.94 19.33
C LEU A 174 -1.55 6.95 18.95
N VAL A 175 -1.15 8.19 18.76
CA VAL A 175 -1.99 9.25 18.18
C VAL A 175 -1.50 9.51 16.77
N VAL A 176 -2.36 9.27 15.77
CA VAL A 176 -1.97 9.34 14.35
C VAL A 176 -2.16 10.75 13.82
N ASP A 177 -1.07 11.34 13.35
CA ASP A 177 -1.09 12.61 12.63
C ASP A 177 -1.59 12.46 11.19
N GLN A 178 -2.08 13.57 10.61
CA GLN A 178 -2.44 13.68 9.20
C GLN A 178 -1.82 14.93 8.59
N THR A 179 -1.64 14.90 7.27
CA THR A 179 -1.14 16.08 6.55
C THR A 179 -2.21 17.16 6.53
N TYR A 180 -1.81 18.39 6.84
CA TYR A 180 -2.69 19.56 6.77
C TYR A 180 -3.32 19.69 5.37
N GLY A 181 -4.63 19.97 5.32
CA GLY A 181 -5.38 20.09 4.07
C GLY A 181 -5.72 18.75 3.39
N ASP A 182 -5.54 17.62 4.06
CA ASP A 182 -6.09 16.35 3.62
C ASP A 182 -7.63 16.46 3.54
N PHE A 183 -8.20 16.18 2.36
CA PHE A 183 -9.64 16.28 2.10
C PHE A 183 -10.49 15.37 3.01
N SER A 184 -9.91 14.29 3.54
CA SER A 184 -10.60 13.40 4.47
C SER A 184 -10.83 14.06 5.85
N ILE A 185 -10.10 15.11 6.22
CA ILE A 185 -10.27 15.82 7.51
C ILE A 185 -11.65 16.52 7.53
N PRO A 186 -11.93 17.53 6.68
CA PRO A 186 -13.25 18.12 6.62
C PRO A 186 -14.31 17.14 6.11
N GLY A 187 -13.93 16.19 5.24
CA GLY A 187 -14.81 15.14 4.76
C GLY A 187 -15.38 14.25 5.86
N GLY A 188 -14.59 13.98 6.90
CA GLY A 188 -15.01 13.25 8.10
C GLY A 188 -15.52 14.14 9.23
N GLY A 189 -15.82 15.41 8.98
CA GLY A 189 -16.43 16.31 9.95
C GLY A 189 -15.46 16.96 10.94
N LEU A 190 -14.16 16.99 10.63
CA LEU A 190 -13.12 17.60 11.47
C LEU A 190 -12.54 18.88 10.86
N CYS A 191 -11.93 19.68 11.72
CA CYS A 191 -10.94 20.69 11.40
C CYS A 191 -9.64 20.40 12.17
N GLU A 192 -8.60 21.19 11.93
CA GLU A 192 -7.28 20.99 12.51
C GLU A 192 -7.28 21.12 14.05
N ALA A 193 -8.13 21.99 14.61
CA ALA A 193 -8.27 22.14 16.06
C ALA A 193 -8.80 20.87 16.74
N ASP A 194 -9.51 19.99 16.01
CA ASP A 194 -9.98 18.70 16.53
C ASP A 194 -8.84 17.73 16.80
N PHE A 195 -7.74 17.82 16.04
CA PHE A 195 -6.57 16.97 16.28
C PHE A 195 -5.91 17.29 17.62
N ILE A 196 -5.87 18.57 18.02
CA ILE A 196 -5.37 18.98 19.33
C ILE A 196 -6.25 18.37 20.44
N ARG A 197 -7.58 18.43 20.28
CA ARG A 197 -8.51 17.79 21.24
C ARG A 197 -8.36 16.28 21.29
N MET A 198 -8.10 15.64 20.15
CA MET A 198 -7.78 14.21 20.10
C MET A 198 -6.50 13.89 20.89
N LEU A 199 -5.46 14.69 20.75
CA LEU A 199 -4.22 14.52 21.50
C LEU A 199 -4.44 14.69 23.01
N ASP A 200 -5.19 15.72 23.41
CA ASP A 200 -5.51 16.00 24.82
C ASP A 200 -6.33 14.88 25.44
N ALA A 201 -7.32 14.35 24.71
CA ALA A 201 -8.12 13.21 25.16
C ALA A 201 -7.27 11.94 25.30
N ALA A 202 -6.37 11.66 24.35
CA ALA A 202 -5.47 10.51 24.42
C ALA A 202 -4.57 10.58 25.67
N LEU A 203 -4.09 11.76 26.05
CA LEU A 203 -3.31 11.96 27.28
C LEU A 203 -4.17 11.76 28.53
N ALA A 204 -5.35 12.40 28.58
CA ALA A 204 -6.22 12.37 29.75
C ALA A 204 -6.79 10.96 30.02
N GLU A 205 -7.11 10.21 28.97
CA GLU A 205 -7.70 8.86 29.07
C GLU A 205 -6.64 7.78 29.37
N ASN A 206 -5.35 8.08 29.19
CA ASN A 206 -4.26 7.11 29.32
C ASN A 206 -3.07 7.67 30.13
N PRO A 207 -3.26 8.07 31.40
CA PRO A 207 -2.26 8.80 32.19
C PRO A 207 -0.95 8.01 32.44
N GLU A 208 -1.02 6.69 32.52
CA GLU A 208 0.13 5.82 32.78
C GLU A 208 0.85 5.36 31.49
N ALA A 209 0.21 5.56 30.34
CA ALA A 209 0.71 5.07 29.06
C ALA A 209 1.86 5.92 28.51
N ASP A 210 2.70 5.30 27.67
CA ASP A 210 3.59 6.01 26.77
C ASP A 210 2.77 6.48 25.55
N VAL A 211 2.33 7.75 25.57
CA VAL A 211 1.58 8.36 24.48
C VAL A 211 2.54 8.94 23.45
N ARG A 212 2.53 8.41 22.23
CA ARG A 212 3.37 8.88 21.12
C ARG A 212 2.57 9.36 19.93
N VAL A 213 3.05 10.42 19.30
CA VAL A 213 2.46 10.93 18.06
C VAL A 213 3.14 10.29 16.86
N ARG A 214 2.41 9.46 16.12
CA ARG A 214 2.89 8.88 14.85
C ARG A 214 2.82 9.96 13.77
N ILE A 215 3.98 10.38 13.29
CA ILE A 215 4.11 11.47 12.31
C ILE A 215 5.02 11.08 11.15
N HIS A 216 4.73 11.61 9.96
CA HIS A 216 5.57 11.41 8.78
C HIS A 216 6.88 12.22 8.88
N PRO A 217 8.06 11.66 8.52
CA PRO A 217 9.34 12.38 8.53
C PRO A 217 9.33 13.72 7.77
N ASP A 218 8.69 13.77 6.59
CA ASP A 218 8.48 15.00 5.82
C ASP A 218 7.81 16.14 6.60
N CYS A 219 6.94 15.82 7.57
CA CYS A 219 6.33 16.83 8.42
C CYS A 219 7.34 17.38 9.44
N VAL A 220 8.16 16.49 10.01
CA VAL A 220 9.21 16.87 10.97
C VAL A 220 10.27 17.77 10.32
N THR A 221 10.60 17.50 9.05
CA THR A 221 11.58 18.25 8.26
C THR A 221 10.99 19.50 7.57
N GLY A 222 9.69 19.78 7.74
CA GLY A 222 9.03 20.98 7.23
C GLY A 222 8.61 20.94 5.74
N HIS A 223 8.78 19.82 5.04
CA HIS A 223 8.34 19.65 3.65
C HIS A 223 6.83 19.50 3.51
N LYS A 224 6.16 19.04 4.58
CA LYS A 224 4.70 18.95 4.67
C LYS A 224 4.23 19.59 5.97
N LYS A 225 3.03 20.15 5.96
CA LYS A 225 2.40 20.69 7.18
C LYS A 225 1.66 19.56 7.91
N SER A 226 1.75 19.56 9.23
CA SER A 226 1.17 18.57 10.15
C SER A 226 0.04 19.21 10.97
N CYS A 227 -0.94 18.40 11.40
CA CYS A 227 -1.99 18.83 12.32
C CYS A 227 -1.57 18.72 13.79
N LEU A 228 -0.59 17.88 14.13
CA LEU A 228 -0.19 17.59 15.52
C LEU A 228 1.21 18.04 15.91
N LEU A 229 2.11 18.35 14.96
CA LEU A 229 3.53 18.56 15.26
C LEU A 229 3.79 19.61 16.34
N ASP A 230 3.17 20.78 16.20
CA ASP A 230 3.39 21.89 17.14
C ASP A 230 2.79 21.57 18.51
N ALA A 231 1.53 21.10 18.54
CA ALA A 231 0.84 20.69 19.76
C ALA A 231 1.57 19.57 20.53
N ALA A 232 2.18 18.61 19.81
CA ALA A 232 2.97 17.54 20.39
C ALA A 232 4.27 18.04 21.02
N ARG A 233 4.95 18.98 20.36
CA ARG A 233 6.17 19.62 20.89
C ARG A 233 5.88 20.46 22.13
N GLU A 234 4.81 21.24 22.11
CA GLU A 234 4.37 22.05 23.26
C GLU A 234 4.09 21.20 24.50
N ARG A 235 3.58 19.98 24.30
CA ARG A 235 3.31 19.00 25.37
C ARG A 235 4.51 18.13 25.73
N GLY A 236 5.67 18.33 25.09
CA GLY A 236 6.89 17.55 25.33
C GLY A 236 6.78 16.07 24.95
N LEU A 237 5.90 15.73 24.00
CA LEU A 237 5.65 14.34 23.61
C LEU A 237 6.72 13.79 22.66
N VAL A 238 6.95 12.49 22.76
CA VAL A 238 7.84 11.78 21.84
C VAL A 238 7.15 11.59 20.49
N LEU A 239 7.81 12.07 19.43
CA LEU A 239 7.38 11.86 18.05
C LEU A 239 7.89 10.50 17.56
N GLU A 240 6.97 9.63 17.13
CA GLU A 240 7.32 8.37 16.47
C GLU A 240 7.40 8.58 14.96
N SER A 241 8.55 9.07 14.50
CA SER A 241 8.83 9.34 13.08
C SER A 241 9.77 8.33 12.44
N ARG A 242 10.07 7.19 13.09
CA ARG A 242 10.97 6.19 12.50
C ARG A 242 10.37 5.61 11.22
N HIS A 243 11.24 5.18 10.32
CA HIS A 243 10.87 4.49 9.09
C HIS A 243 10.56 3.02 9.39
N VAL A 244 9.44 2.78 10.07
CA VAL A 244 8.94 1.45 10.44
C VAL A 244 7.53 1.24 9.92
N SER A 245 7.18 -0.02 9.66
CA SER A 245 5.86 -0.38 9.14
C SER A 245 4.77 -0.05 10.15
N TRP A 246 3.67 0.53 9.66
CA TRP A 246 2.54 0.87 10.52
C TRP A 246 1.95 -0.37 11.21
N ALA A 247 1.80 -1.49 10.49
CA ALA A 247 1.26 -2.71 11.06
C ALA A 247 2.10 -3.23 12.24
N SER A 248 3.43 -3.28 12.11
CA SER A 248 4.31 -3.74 13.19
C SER A 248 4.28 -2.81 14.40
N LEU A 249 4.23 -1.50 14.17
CA LEU A 249 4.14 -0.48 15.21
C LEU A 249 2.78 -0.52 15.93
N ALA A 250 1.67 -0.57 15.18
CA ALA A 250 0.32 -0.62 15.72
C ALA A 250 0.10 -1.86 16.60
N ARG A 251 0.67 -3.02 16.24
CA ARG A 251 0.62 -4.23 17.07
C ARG A 251 1.23 -4.08 18.47
N ARG A 252 2.12 -3.10 18.66
CA ARG A 252 2.68 -2.77 20.00
C ARG A 252 1.78 -1.85 20.81
N ALA A 253 0.79 -1.22 20.17
CA ALA A 253 -0.10 -0.27 20.83
C ALA A 253 -1.25 -1.00 21.55
N GLN A 254 -1.57 -0.52 22.75
CA GLN A 254 -2.80 -0.90 23.45
C GLN A 254 -4.03 -0.23 22.80
N ARG A 255 -3.87 0.97 22.26
CA ARG A 255 -4.92 1.75 21.60
C ARG A 255 -4.35 2.72 20.58
N VAL A 256 -5.12 3.00 19.54
CA VAL A 256 -4.81 4.01 18.52
C VAL A 256 -5.91 5.07 18.46
N TYR A 257 -5.50 6.34 18.45
CA TYR A 257 -6.37 7.50 18.22
C TYR A 257 -6.15 8.02 16.80
N VAL A 258 -7.25 8.21 16.06
CA VAL A 258 -7.22 8.71 14.69
C VAL A 258 -8.26 9.81 14.46
N GLY A 259 -7.92 10.77 13.61
CA GLY A 259 -8.91 11.70 13.04
C GLY A 259 -9.76 10.97 12.01
N THR A 260 -9.22 10.83 10.80
CA THR A 260 -9.89 10.15 9.67
C THR A 260 -8.94 9.24 8.86
N SER A 261 -7.71 9.05 9.34
CA SER A 261 -6.66 8.30 8.65
C SER A 261 -7.03 6.84 8.40
N GLN A 262 -6.67 6.30 7.23
CA GLN A 262 -6.79 4.86 6.94
C GLN A 262 -5.99 3.98 7.93
N ALA A 263 -5.00 4.55 8.62
CA ALA A 263 -4.22 3.87 9.66
C ALA A 263 -5.11 3.23 10.75
N GLY A 264 -6.26 3.83 11.06
CA GLY A 264 -7.22 3.24 12.02
C GLY A 264 -7.82 1.93 11.52
N LEU A 265 -8.19 1.81 10.24
CA LEU A 265 -8.65 0.53 9.69
C LEU A 265 -7.54 -0.53 9.76
N GLU A 266 -6.31 -0.16 9.44
CA GLU A 266 -5.18 -1.09 9.52
C GLU A 266 -4.92 -1.55 10.95
N ALA A 267 -5.09 -0.67 11.95
CA ALA A 267 -5.02 -1.03 13.37
C ALA A 267 -6.16 -1.99 13.78
N LEU A 268 -7.40 -1.75 13.32
CA LEU A 268 -8.52 -2.68 13.52
C LEU A 268 -8.22 -4.07 12.92
N ILE A 269 -7.63 -4.12 11.71
CA ILE A 269 -7.21 -5.37 11.08
C ILE A 269 -6.19 -6.09 11.96
N GLN A 270 -5.26 -5.38 12.60
CA GLN A 270 -4.31 -5.96 13.55
C GLN A 270 -4.93 -6.34 14.91
N GLY A 271 -6.23 -6.08 15.12
CA GLY A 271 -6.95 -6.39 16.36
C GLY A 271 -6.78 -5.35 17.46
N ILE A 272 -6.33 -4.14 17.11
CA ILE A 272 -6.06 -3.07 18.06
C ILE A 272 -7.31 -2.18 18.22
N PRO A 273 -7.71 -1.84 19.45
CA PRO A 273 -8.78 -0.88 19.69
C PRO A 273 -8.48 0.49 19.05
N VAL A 274 -9.47 1.06 18.38
CA VAL A 274 -9.35 2.34 17.68
C VAL A 274 -10.41 3.32 18.17
N THR A 275 -9.95 4.51 18.53
CA THR A 275 -10.80 5.66 18.82
C THR A 275 -10.78 6.63 17.63
N CYS A 276 -11.97 6.91 17.08
CA CYS A 276 -12.16 7.80 15.94
C CYS A 276 -12.70 9.14 16.42
N PHE A 277 -11.93 10.21 16.23
CA PHE A 277 -12.42 11.57 16.47
C PHE A 277 -13.24 12.10 15.30
N GLY A 278 -12.92 11.70 14.07
CA GLY A 278 -13.70 12.01 12.88
C GLY A 278 -14.60 10.86 12.45
N LEU A 279 -15.16 10.98 11.25
CA LEU A 279 -16.03 9.98 10.62
C LEU A 279 -15.37 9.34 9.39
N PRO A 280 -14.24 8.61 9.52
CA PRO A 280 -13.71 7.81 8.42
C PRO A 280 -14.73 6.74 8.00
N PHE A 281 -14.55 6.15 6.82
CA PHE A 281 -15.52 5.20 6.26
C PHE A 281 -15.80 3.96 7.13
N TYR A 282 -14.88 3.61 8.03
CA TYR A 282 -14.97 2.47 8.94
C TYR A 282 -15.49 2.83 10.35
N ALA A 283 -15.74 4.11 10.64
CA ALA A 283 -16.38 4.56 11.88
C ALA A 283 -17.92 4.46 11.81
N GLY A 284 -18.61 4.45 12.95
CA GLY A 284 -20.08 4.45 13.03
C GLY A 284 -20.75 3.09 12.82
N TRP A 285 -19.95 2.02 12.72
CA TRP A 285 -20.42 0.66 12.47
C TRP A 285 -20.37 -0.25 13.71
N GLY A 286 -19.95 0.29 14.87
CA GLY A 286 -19.80 -0.47 16.12
C GLY A 286 -18.47 -1.24 16.24
N LEU A 287 -17.48 -0.93 15.39
CA LEU A 287 -16.14 -1.53 15.44
C LEU A 287 -15.09 -0.61 16.10
N THR A 288 -15.47 0.64 16.38
CA THR A 288 -14.60 1.72 16.88
C THR A 288 -15.25 2.46 18.04
N ASP A 289 -14.44 3.11 18.86
CA ASP A 289 -14.89 4.12 19.83
C ASP A 289 -15.04 5.46 19.10
N ASP A 290 -16.27 5.79 18.68
CA ASP A 290 -16.57 6.95 17.85
C ASP A 290 -16.94 8.18 18.69
N ARG A 291 -16.20 9.29 18.53
CA ARG A 291 -16.47 10.56 19.23
C ARG A 291 -17.46 11.46 18.51
N LEU A 292 -17.79 11.14 17.25
CA LEU A 292 -18.84 11.79 16.48
C LEU A 292 -19.92 10.78 16.10
N ALA A 293 -21.17 11.23 16.18
CA ALA A 293 -22.32 10.43 15.76
C ALA A 293 -22.56 10.53 14.25
N ILE A 294 -22.97 9.42 13.64
CA ILE A 294 -23.41 9.37 12.25
C ILE A 294 -24.71 8.55 12.14
N PRO A 295 -25.89 9.18 12.36
CA PRO A 295 -27.19 8.49 12.42
C PRO A 295 -27.54 7.66 11.18
N ARG A 296 -26.93 7.97 10.02
CA ARG A 296 -27.15 7.24 8.78
C ARG A 296 -26.60 5.81 8.84
N ARG A 297 -25.49 5.55 9.55
CA ARG A 297 -24.85 4.21 9.61
C ARG A 297 -25.49 3.36 10.71
N GLN A 298 -26.44 2.51 10.31
CA GLN A 298 -27.30 1.78 11.26
C GLN A 298 -26.93 0.30 11.37
N ALA A 299 -26.37 -0.29 10.30
CA ALA A 299 -25.89 -1.67 10.35
C ALA A 299 -24.72 -1.85 11.32
N ARG A 300 -24.43 -3.10 11.67
CA ARG A 300 -23.32 -3.52 12.54
C ARG A 300 -22.51 -4.64 11.88
N PRO A 301 -21.79 -4.36 10.78
CA PRO A 301 -20.94 -5.35 10.13
C PRO A 301 -19.82 -5.84 11.06
N THR A 302 -19.48 -7.11 10.95
CA THR A 302 -18.23 -7.64 11.53
C THR A 302 -17.01 -7.06 10.80
N LEU A 303 -15.82 -7.16 11.41
CA LEU A 303 -14.56 -6.76 10.74
C LEU A 303 -14.35 -7.49 9.40
N VAL A 304 -14.73 -8.77 9.31
CA VAL A 304 -14.64 -9.55 8.07
C VAL A 304 -15.54 -8.95 6.99
N GLN A 305 -16.79 -8.58 7.33
CA GLN A 305 -17.71 -7.93 6.40
C GLN A 305 -17.22 -6.53 5.99
N LEU A 306 -16.64 -5.77 6.93
CA LEU A 306 -16.04 -4.47 6.64
C LEU A 306 -14.88 -4.61 5.63
N VAL A 307 -13.99 -5.57 5.84
CA VAL A 307 -12.88 -5.85 4.92
C VAL A 307 -13.38 -6.37 3.58
N ALA A 308 -14.38 -7.24 3.55
CA ALA A 308 -14.98 -7.71 2.31
C ALA A 308 -15.59 -6.55 1.49
N ALA A 309 -16.37 -5.69 2.13
CA ALA A 309 -16.94 -4.52 1.47
C ALA A 309 -15.86 -3.57 0.93
N ALA A 310 -14.88 -3.21 1.78
CA ALA A 310 -13.88 -2.21 1.45
C ALA A 310 -12.81 -2.71 0.46
N TYR A 311 -12.24 -3.89 0.69
CA TYR A 311 -11.13 -4.39 -0.10
C TYR A 311 -11.57 -5.26 -1.28
N ILE A 312 -12.72 -5.95 -1.23
CA ILE A 312 -13.10 -6.89 -2.30
C ILE A 312 -14.11 -6.25 -3.25
N ARG A 313 -15.18 -5.66 -2.70
CA ARG A 313 -16.31 -5.16 -3.51
C ARG A 313 -16.13 -3.72 -3.97
N TYR A 314 -15.45 -2.88 -3.19
CA TYR A 314 -15.32 -1.46 -3.47
C TYR A 314 -14.06 -1.08 -4.27
N CYS A 315 -12.94 -1.77 -4.02
CA CYS A 315 -11.69 -1.58 -4.77
C CYS A 315 -11.62 -2.49 -6.01
N ARG A 316 -11.03 -1.97 -7.08
CA ARG A 316 -10.67 -2.72 -8.29
C ARG A 316 -9.15 -2.86 -8.36
N TYR A 317 -8.66 -4.01 -8.81
CA TYR A 317 -7.23 -4.34 -8.81
C TYR A 317 -6.72 -4.65 -10.21
N VAL A 318 -5.47 -4.28 -10.44
CA VAL A 318 -4.72 -4.61 -11.65
C VAL A 318 -3.38 -5.22 -11.24
N ASP A 319 -3.04 -6.33 -11.88
CA ASP A 319 -1.76 -6.98 -11.69
C ASP A 319 -0.69 -6.28 -12.56
N PRO A 320 0.33 -5.64 -11.95
CA PRO A 320 1.37 -4.93 -12.68
C PRO A 320 2.27 -5.85 -13.52
N LEU A 321 2.22 -7.16 -13.32
CA LEU A 321 2.99 -8.13 -14.11
C LEU A 321 2.27 -8.50 -15.41
N THR A 322 0.94 -8.50 -15.39
CA THR A 322 0.11 -8.94 -16.52
C THR A 322 -0.59 -7.80 -17.23
N ASP A 323 -0.66 -6.61 -16.61
CA ASP A 323 -1.48 -5.46 -17.03
C ASP A 323 -2.97 -5.81 -17.17
N GLN A 324 -3.43 -6.82 -16.45
CA GLN A 324 -4.82 -7.30 -16.46
C GLN A 324 -5.47 -7.09 -15.10
N ARG A 325 -6.80 -6.97 -15.08
CA ARG A 325 -7.56 -7.02 -13.83
C ARG A 325 -7.26 -8.30 -13.06
N CYS A 326 -7.18 -8.18 -11.75
CA CYS A 326 -6.98 -9.31 -10.85
C CYS A 326 -7.83 -9.13 -9.58
N ASP A 327 -7.73 -10.10 -8.67
CA ASP A 327 -8.34 -10.02 -7.35
C ASP A 327 -7.40 -9.38 -6.32
N VAL A 328 -7.96 -9.04 -5.15
CA VAL A 328 -7.20 -8.46 -4.04
C VAL A 328 -6.08 -9.39 -3.57
N MET A 329 -6.30 -10.71 -3.58
CA MET A 329 -5.34 -11.68 -3.07
C MET A 329 -4.09 -11.75 -3.93
N THR A 330 -4.22 -11.55 -5.24
CA THR A 330 -3.09 -11.47 -6.16
C THR A 330 -2.18 -10.30 -5.77
N VAL A 331 -2.74 -9.10 -5.59
CA VAL A 331 -1.97 -7.92 -5.18
C VAL A 331 -1.39 -8.10 -3.77
N ALA A 332 -2.20 -8.58 -2.83
CA ALA A 332 -1.77 -8.80 -1.44
C ALA A 332 -0.60 -9.79 -1.34
N ARG A 333 -0.65 -10.92 -2.07
CA ARG A 333 0.44 -11.90 -2.12
C ARG A 333 1.70 -11.33 -2.77
N GLN A 334 1.57 -10.50 -3.80
CA GLN A 334 2.73 -9.82 -4.41
C GLN A 334 3.41 -8.88 -3.40
N LEU A 335 2.63 -8.05 -2.71
CA LEU A 335 3.14 -7.11 -1.70
C LEU A 335 3.79 -7.84 -0.52
N ALA A 336 3.12 -8.88 0.01
CA ALA A 336 3.65 -9.69 1.10
C ALA A 336 4.97 -10.38 0.72
N ARG A 337 5.07 -10.87 -0.52
CA ARG A 337 6.30 -11.49 -1.03
C ARG A 337 7.42 -10.48 -1.18
N GLN A 338 7.15 -9.31 -1.77
CA GLN A 338 8.15 -8.26 -1.92
C GLN A 338 8.69 -7.82 -0.56
N LYS A 339 7.79 -7.55 0.39
CA LYS A 339 8.16 -7.18 1.77
C LYS A 339 9.02 -8.27 2.43
N ARG A 340 8.65 -9.55 2.29
CA ARG A 340 9.44 -10.68 2.80
C ARG A 340 10.84 -10.74 2.20
N GLN A 341 10.97 -10.56 0.88
CA GLN A 341 12.26 -10.54 0.20
C GLN A 341 13.13 -9.37 0.68
N ASP A 342 12.53 -8.19 0.86
CA ASP A 342 13.23 -7.02 1.40
C ASP A 342 13.72 -7.28 2.84
N SER A 343 12.88 -7.87 3.71
CA SER A 343 13.28 -8.28 5.06
C SER A 343 14.43 -9.28 5.03
N GLN A 344 14.33 -10.28 4.15
CA GLN A 344 15.28 -11.37 4.02
C GLN A 344 16.69 -10.85 3.72
N PHE A 345 16.80 -9.89 2.79
CA PHE A 345 18.08 -9.31 2.36
C PHE A 345 18.33 -7.90 2.92
N ALA A 346 17.68 -7.53 4.03
CA ALA A 346 17.92 -6.25 4.70
C ALA A 346 19.34 -6.14 5.26
N GLY A 347 19.85 -4.91 5.36
CA GLY A 347 21.21 -4.61 5.83
C GLY A 347 22.30 -4.77 4.77
N ASN A 348 23.55 -4.66 5.18
CA ASN A 348 24.71 -4.78 4.29
C ASN A 348 24.98 -6.26 3.98
N LEU A 349 24.92 -6.64 2.70
CA LEU A 349 25.22 -7.99 2.23
C LEU A 349 26.41 -7.94 1.28
N THR A 350 27.52 -8.55 1.67
CA THR A 350 28.73 -8.63 0.83
C THR A 350 28.85 -10.01 0.23
N LEU A 351 29.01 -10.07 -1.09
CA LEU A 351 29.01 -11.30 -1.88
C LEU A 351 30.36 -11.51 -2.56
N ILE A 352 31.00 -12.66 -2.30
CA ILE A 352 32.32 -13.00 -2.86
C ILE A 352 32.27 -14.22 -3.79
N GLY A 353 33.28 -14.34 -4.66
CA GLY A 353 33.45 -15.51 -5.54
C GLY A 353 32.50 -15.55 -6.75
N VAL A 354 31.62 -14.56 -6.93
CA VAL A 354 30.63 -14.60 -8.02
C VAL A 354 31.26 -14.29 -9.39
N PRO A 355 31.12 -15.18 -10.40
CA PRO A 355 31.51 -14.90 -11.77
C PRO A 355 30.85 -13.62 -12.31
N ARG A 356 31.59 -12.76 -13.02
CA ARG A 356 31.07 -11.46 -13.50
C ARG A 356 29.75 -11.57 -14.28
N ARG A 357 29.57 -12.66 -15.04
CA ARG A 357 28.35 -12.96 -15.82
C ARG A 357 27.10 -13.23 -14.97
N GLU A 358 27.26 -13.74 -13.74
CA GLU A 358 26.15 -14.07 -12.84
C GLU A 358 25.72 -12.87 -11.98
N ARG A 359 26.58 -11.85 -11.85
CA ARG A 359 26.32 -10.67 -11.00
C ARG A 359 25.01 -9.95 -11.33
N PRO A 360 24.61 -9.72 -12.60
CA PRO A 360 23.32 -9.08 -12.89
C PRO A 360 22.11 -9.88 -12.40
N ALA A 361 22.16 -11.21 -12.51
CA ALA A 361 21.08 -12.07 -12.04
C ALA A 361 20.98 -12.05 -10.51
N LEU A 362 22.12 -12.17 -9.82
CA LEU A 362 22.16 -12.12 -8.35
C LEU A 362 21.81 -10.74 -7.80
N ARG A 363 22.19 -9.66 -8.51
CA ARG A 363 21.73 -8.30 -8.16
C ARG A 363 20.21 -8.20 -8.14
N ARG A 364 19.53 -8.76 -9.12
CA ARG A 364 18.05 -8.75 -9.17
C ARG A 364 17.43 -9.64 -8.09
N LEU A 365 18.05 -10.79 -7.83
CA LEU A 365 17.56 -11.79 -6.88
C LEU A 365 17.69 -11.33 -5.43
N LEU A 366 18.83 -10.74 -5.08
CA LEU A 366 19.20 -10.36 -3.72
C LEU A 366 18.95 -8.87 -3.44
N ASN A 367 18.27 -8.17 -4.36
CA ASN A 367 17.93 -6.77 -4.17
C ASN A 367 16.96 -6.63 -2.99
N SER A 368 17.24 -5.68 -2.11
CA SER A 368 16.32 -5.27 -1.04
C SER A 368 16.26 -3.76 -1.00
N ARG A 369 15.07 -3.21 -0.73
CA ARG A 369 14.87 -1.78 -0.48
C ARG A 369 15.50 -1.32 0.84
N TRP A 370 15.81 -2.24 1.75
CA TRP A 370 16.37 -1.97 3.07
C TRP A 370 17.78 -2.53 3.24
N GLY A 371 18.41 -2.93 2.14
CA GLY A 371 19.73 -3.54 2.15
C GLY A 371 20.61 -3.01 1.04
N ARG A 372 21.92 -3.28 1.19
CA ARG A 372 22.93 -2.93 0.20
C ARG A 372 23.71 -4.17 -0.19
N LEU A 373 23.64 -4.54 -1.46
CA LEU A 373 24.42 -5.64 -2.02
C LEU A 373 25.76 -5.14 -2.58
N THR A 374 26.86 -5.63 -2.03
CA THR A 374 28.22 -5.33 -2.46
C THR A 374 28.89 -6.59 -3.01
N PHE A 375 29.64 -6.48 -4.10
CA PHE A 375 30.44 -7.58 -4.64
C PHE A 375 31.91 -7.32 -4.33
N ALA A 376 32.58 -8.23 -3.63
CA ALA A 376 33.96 -8.09 -3.21
C ALA A 376 34.82 -9.29 -3.65
N ARG A 377 36.13 -9.16 -3.46
CA ARG A 377 37.09 -10.28 -3.48
C ARG A 377 37.41 -10.66 -2.04
N ASP A 378 37.80 -11.91 -1.81
CA ASP A 378 38.34 -12.27 -0.50
C ASP A 378 39.68 -11.57 -0.28
N SER A 379 39.82 -10.96 0.89
CA SER A 379 41.02 -10.26 1.37
C SER A 379 41.06 -10.34 2.90
N ALA A 380 42.23 -10.13 3.49
CA ALA A 380 42.38 -10.12 4.95
C ALA A 380 41.43 -9.12 5.63
N GLU A 381 41.20 -7.96 5.00
CA GLU A 381 40.35 -6.87 5.53
C GLU A 381 38.85 -7.07 5.30
N LEU A 382 38.43 -8.03 4.47
CA LEU A 382 37.04 -8.21 4.10
C LEU A 382 36.14 -8.46 5.31
N ILE A 383 36.42 -9.51 6.08
CA ILE A 383 35.60 -9.92 7.23
C ILE A 383 35.61 -8.86 8.34
N PRO A 384 36.77 -8.26 8.72
CA PRO A 384 36.78 -7.12 9.63
C PRO A 384 35.95 -5.92 9.15
N THR A 385 35.90 -5.66 7.84
CA THR A 385 35.06 -4.58 7.28
C THR A 385 33.58 -4.93 7.38
N VAL A 386 33.20 -6.16 6.99
CA VAL A 386 31.82 -6.64 7.09
C VAL A 386 31.34 -6.62 8.54
N ALA A 387 32.17 -7.04 9.50
CA ALA A 387 31.85 -7.01 10.93
C ALA A 387 31.61 -5.57 11.43
N ARG A 388 32.49 -4.62 11.06
CA ARG A 388 32.36 -3.20 11.42
C ARG A 388 31.08 -2.56 10.89
N GLU A 389 30.64 -2.98 9.70
CA GLU A 389 29.41 -2.52 9.08
C GLU A 389 28.16 -3.29 9.55
N THR A 390 28.29 -4.17 10.54
CA THR A 390 27.21 -5.10 10.99
C THR A 390 26.59 -5.87 9.81
N GLY A 391 27.43 -6.19 8.83
CA GLY A 391 27.02 -6.80 7.57
C GLY A 391 27.02 -8.33 7.62
N LYS A 392 26.53 -8.90 6.52
CA LYS A 392 26.45 -10.34 6.26
C LYS A 392 27.43 -10.68 5.14
N LEU A 393 28.09 -11.82 5.24
CA LEU A 393 28.93 -12.35 4.18
C LEU A 393 28.20 -13.49 3.47
N MET A 394 28.17 -13.44 2.14
CA MET A 394 27.70 -14.54 1.31
C MET A 394 28.81 -14.96 0.34
N VAL A 395 29.01 -16.26 0.18
CA VAL A 395 30.01 -16.84 -0.70
C VAL A 395 29.35 -17.67 -1.79
N TRP A 396 29.82 -17.50 -3.03
CA TRP A 396 29.52 -18.46 -4.09
C TRP A 396 30.21 -19.78 -3.74
N HIS A 397 29.45 -20.85 -3.52
CA HIS A 397 29.94 -22.09 -2.91
C HIS A 397 31.26 -22.62 -3.53
N ALA A 398 31.42 -22.51 -4.85
CA ALA A 398 32.64 -22.95 -5.53
C ALA A 398 33.91 -22.12 -5.22
N TYR A 399 33.80 -21.04 -4.46
CA TYR A 399 34.90 -20.13 -4.07
C TYR A 399 35.08 -20.03 -2.55
N GLU A 400 34.42 -20.90 -1.77
CA GLU A 400 34.62 -20.96 -0.33
C GLU A 400 36.01 -21.54 -0.02
N SER A 401 36.90 -20.73 0.54
CA SER A 401 38.18 -21.21 1.05
C SER A 401 37.97 -21.95 2.37
N GLY A 402 38.84 -22.93 2.67
CA GLY A 402 38.68 -23.78 3.86
C GLY A 402 38.76 -23.02 5.19
N ASP A 403 39.43 -21.87 5.23
CA ASP A 403 39.57 -21.00 6.39
C ASP A 403 38.43 -19.95 6.53
N LEU A 404 37.61 -19.75 5.49
CA LEU A 404 36.58 -18.70 5.48
C LEU A 404 35.53 -18.87 6.59
N PRO A 405 34.99 -20.08 6.85
CA PRO A 405 34.03 -20.27 7.94
C PRO A 405 34.62 -19.93 9.31
N ALA A 406 35.86 -20.35 9.56
CA ALA A 406 36.54 -20.09 10.82
C ALA A 406 36.81 -18.58 11.01
N ARG A 407 37.25 -17.89 9.96
CA ARG A 407 37.43 -16.42 9.97
C ARG A 407 36.12 -15.69 10.21
N ALA A 408 35.04 -16.08 9.54
CA ALA A 408 33.73 -15.45 9.71
C ALA A 408 33.21 -15.62 11.15
N GLN A 409 33.32 -16.84 11.69
CA GLN A 409 32.92 -17.15 13.06
C GLN A 409 33.73 -16.36 14.10
N ALA A 410 35.06 -16.25 13.92
CA ALA A 410 35.92 -15.49 14.83
C ALA A 410 35.55 -14.01 14.95
N HIS A 411 34.94 -13.44 13.91
CA HIS A 411 34.46 -12.06 13.87
C HIS A 411 32.94 -11.93 14.07
N GLY A 412 32.22 -13.02 14.38
CA GLY A 412 30.77 -13.02 14.54
C GLY A 412 29.98 -12.64 13.28
N VAL A 413 30.56 -12.82 12.09
CA VAL A 413 29.93 -12.48 10.82
C VAL A 413 29.10 -13.67 10.31
N PRO A 414 27.79 -13.49 10.05
CA PRO A 414 26.98 -14.54 9.45
C PRO A 414 27.47 -14.89 8.04
N LEU A 415 27.80 -16.16 7.81
CA LEU A 415 28.24 -16.69 6.51
C LEU A 415 27.12 -17.46 5.80
N TRP A 416 26.71 -16.97 4.63
CA TRP A 416 25.67 -17.55 3.79
C TRP A 416 26.34 -18.16 2.55
N ARG A 417 25.77 -19.21 1.97
CA ARG A 417 26.32 -19.83 0.75
C ARG A 417 25.30 -19.80 -0.36
N ILE A 418 25.72 -19.50 -1.58
CA ILE A 418 24.84 -19.50 -2.74
C ILE A 418 25.40 -20.40 -3.84
N ARG A 419 24.50 -21.19 -4.43
CA ARG A 419 24.71 -22.06 -5.59
C ARG A 419 23.79 -21.59 -6.73
N PRO A 420 23.97 -22.07 -7.97
CA PRO A 420 23.08 -21.72 -9.08
C PRO A 420 21.58 -22.01 -8.84
N ASP A 421 21.27 -22.94 -7.94
CA ASP A 421 19.94 -23.52 -7.71
C ASP A 421 19.42 -23.33 -6.28
N ALA A 422 20.29 -23.12 -5.29
CA ALA A 422 19.90 -22.95 -3.88
C ALA A 422 20.70 -21.86 -3.14
N LEU A 423 20.07 -21.30 -2.10
CA LEU A 423 20.68 -20.48 -1.07
C LEU A 423 20.73 -21.29 0.23
N GLN A 424 21.88 -21.33 0.88
CA GLN A 424 22.07 -21.96 2.19
C GLN A 424 22.30 -20.91 3.26
N TRP A 425 21.54 -21.05 4.35
CA TRP A 425 21.54 -20.18 5.52
C TRP A 425 22.70 -20.50 6.49
N PRO A 426 23.06 -19.58 7.41
CA PRO A 426 24.05 -19.85 8.45
C PRO A 426 23.74 -21.09 9.31
N CYS A 427 22.46 -21.37 9.55
CA CYS A 427 21.99 -22.55 10.28
C CYS A 427 22.14 -23.86 9.48
N GLY A 428 22.49 -23.81 8.20
CA GLY A 428 22.61 -24.96 7.32
C GLY A 428 21.37 -25.23 6.45
N ASP A 429 20.23 -24.61 6.76
CA ASP A 429 18.99 -24.75 5.99
C ASP A 429 19.18 -24.33 4.54
N GLU A 430 18.60 -25.07 3.60
CA GLU A 430 18.65 -24.78 2.18
C GLU A 430 17.29 -24.32 1.64
N GLN A 431 17.32 -23.26 0.84
CA GLN A 431 16.16 -22.71 0.16
C GLN A 431 16.40 -22.69 -1.36
N PRO A 432 15.56 -23.35 -2.17
CA PRO A 432 15.66 -23.27 -3.62
C PRO A 432 15.54 -21.82 -4.13
N LEU A 433 16.41 -21.41 -5.05
CA LEU A 433 16.35 -20.07 -5.64
C LEU A 433 15.03 -19.82 -6.39
N ALA A 434 14.33 -20.86 -6.82
CA ALA A 434 12.98 -20.76 -7.41
C ALA A 434 11.92 -20.26 -6.41
N GLN A 435 12.13 -20.47 -5.11
CA GLN A 435 11.24 -19.96 -4.06
C GLN A 435 11.59 -18.52 -3.66
N ILE A 436 12.82 -18.09 -3.92
CA ILE A 436 13.29 -16.70 -3.79
C ILE A 436 12.93 -15.89 -5.05
N ARG A 437 12.99 -16.53 -6.23
CA ARG A 437 12.43 -16.02 -7.48
C ARG A 437 10.93 -16.05 -7.38
N GLY A 438 10.42 -14.93 -6.93
CA GLY A 438 9.01 -14.64 -6.98
C GLY A 438 8.38 -14.77 -8.37
N LEU A 439 8.00 -15.99 -8.75
CA LEU A 439 7.11 -16.29 -9.85
C LEU A 439 5.65 -15.96 -9.47
N PRO A 440 4.76 -15.78 -10.46
CA PRO A 440 3.45 -15.15 -10.29
C PRO A 440 2.59 -15.74 -9.18
N CYS A 441 1.73 -14.90 -8.59
CA CYS A 441 1.03 -15.16 -7.34
C CYS A 441 -0.09 -16.21 -7.39
N SER A 442 -0.32 -16.84 -8.54
CA SER A 442 -1.12 -18.05 -8.66
C SER A 442 -0.46 -19.10 -9.56
N PRO A 443 -0.75 -20.40 -9.36
CA PRO A 443 -0.25 -21.49 -10.22
C PRO A 443 -0.56 -21.28 -11.71
N GLN A 444 -1.71 -20.69 -12.04
CA GLN A 444 -2.12 -20.38 -13.40
C GLN A 444 -1.30 -19.24 -14.00
N GLN A 445 -1.06 -18.17 -13.23
CA GLN A 445 -0.19 -17.08 -13.66
C GLN A 445 1.25 -17.56 -13.85
N ALA A 446 1.74 -18.46 -13.00
CA ALA A 446 3.06 -19.06 -13.13
C ALA A 446 3.23 -19.88 -14.41
N GLN A 447 2.17 -20.54 -14.87
CA GLN A 447 2.16 -21.23 -16.16
C GLN A 447 2.11 -20.25 -17.34
N ALA A 448 1.34 -19.15 -17.22
CA ALA A 448 1.23 -18.11 -18.25
C ALA A 448 2.49 -17.25 -18.42
N ASP A 449 3.22 -16.98 -17.33
CA ASP A 449 4.50 -16.25 -17.38
C ASP A 449 5.62 -17.11 -18.00
N LYS A 450 5.63 -18.42 -17.71
CA LYS A 450 6.57 -19.38 -18.33
C LYS A 450 6.39 -19.51 -19.84
N THR A 451 5.19 -19.27 -20.36
CA THR A 451 4.88 -19.35 -21.80
C THR A 451 5.01 -18.00 -22.51
N ARG A 452 5.30 -16.91 -21.78
CA ARG A 452 5.40 -15.56 -22.36
C ARG A 452 6.77 -15.35 -23.02
N PRO A 453 6.83 -14.89 -24.28
CA PRO A 453 8.10 -14.59 -24.93
C PRO A 453 8.82 -13.44 -24.20
N LYS A 454 10.11 -13.64 -23.86
CA LYS A 454 10.97 -12.68 -23.14
C LYS A 454 11.44 -11.51 -24.04
N ALA A 455 10.52 -10.86 -24.75
CA ALA A 455 10.80 -9.56 -25.33
C ALA A 455 10.81 -8.50 -24.21
N GLY A 456 11.60 -7.43 -24.33
CA GLY A 456 11.68 -6.38 -23.32
C GLY A 456 10.28 -5.89 -22.93
N LEU A 457 9.87 -6.14 -21.68
CA LEU A 457 8.49 -5.98 -21.16
C LEU A 457 7.82 -4.63 -21.49
N LEU A 458 8.62 -3.59 -21.73
CA LEU A 458 8.13 -2.24 -22.03
C LEU A 458 8.01 -1.96 -23.54
N GLU A 459 8.74 -2.66 -24.40
CA GLU A 459 8.79 -2.36 -25.85
C GLU A 459 7.52 -2.81 -26.59
N GLY A 460 6.81 -3.82 -26.08
CA GLY A 460 5.52 -4.26 -26.62
C GLY A 460 4.34 -3.34 -26.29
N CYS A 461 4.44 -2.55 -25.21
CA CYS A 461 3.33 -1.73 -24.74
C CYS A 461 3.13 -0.48 -25.63
N ALA A 462 2.01 -0.42 -26.34
CA ALA A 462 1.67 0.72 -27.22
C ALA A 462 1.67 2.06 -26.47
N ARG A 463 1.21 2.06 -25.21
CA ARG A 463 1.18 3.24 -24.33
C ARG A 463 2.59 3.65 -23.89
N TYR A 464 3.49 2.71 -23.60
CA TYR A 464 4.91 3.01 -23.31
C TYR A 464 5.62 3.62 -24.53
N ARG A 465 5.37 3.09 -25.74
CA ARG A 465 5.90 3.66 -26.98
C ARG A 465 5.40 5.09 -27.21
N GLN A 466 4.16 5.38 -26.85
CA GLN A 466 3.56 6.72 -26.95
C GLN A 466 4.13 7.70 -25.93
N VAL A 467 4.29 7.27 -24.67
CA VAL A 467 4.95 8.07 -23.61
C VAL A 467 6.42 8.33 -23.93
N ARG A 468 7.15 7.34 -24.45
CA ARG A 468 8.54 7.48 -24.90
C ARG A 468 8.67 8.44 -26.07
N ARG A 469 7.72 8.43 -27.03
CA ARG A 469 7.66 9.41 -28.13
C ARG A 469 7.40 10.82 -27.62
N TYR A 470 6.50 10.98 -26.65
CA TYR A 470 6.19 12.27 -26.05
C TYR A 470 7.40 12.85 -25.29
N LEU A 471 8.07 12.03 -24.47
CA LEU A 471 9.28 12.45 -23.72
C LEU A 471 10.47 12.77 -24.64
N LYS A 472 10.59 12.07 -25.77
CA LYS A 472 11.61 12.37 -26.79
C LYS A 472 11.33 13.62 -27.62
N GLY A 473 10.11 14.15 -27.60
CA GLY A 473 9.77 15.41 -28.27
C GLY A 473 9.91 16.64 -27.37
N MET A 474 10.28 16.45 -26.10
CA MET A 474 10.53 17.52 -25.12
C MET A 474 12.03 17.74 -24.82
N LEU A 475 12.89 16.87 -25.35
CA LEU A 475 14.34 17.07 -25.48
C LEU A 475 14.62 17.45 -26.94
#